data_AF-A0A2H0BB33-F1
#
_entry.id   AF-A0A2H0BB33-F1
#
_cell.length_a   1.000
_cell.length_b   1.000
_cell.length_c   1.000
_cell.angle_alpha   90.00
_cell.angle_beta   90.00
_cell.angle_gamma   90.00
#
_symmetry.space_group_name_H-M   'P 1'
#
loop_
_entity.id
_entity.type
_entity.pdbx_description
1 polymer ?
#
loop_
_entity_poly.entity_id
_entity_poly.type
_entity_poly.pdbx_seq_one_letter_code
_entity_poly.pdbx_strand_id
1 'polypeptide(L)'
;MVLIIGIIYNTYDATVRFIKSLEQYGDSNIDLILVDNSEQKSPEKFKKYIGNSPLKLMYIRCENNLGYFGGARKGLDEYRKAKALPEWIIVCNVDIVFNDPSFFNKLYDFKRKENLGIIAPSIISNRWNTDYNPKIPVRYSKKKLIFYKAIYSVCFIQNLYIALSYLKKMTHRFKNTKTAIPDNTGREIYAPHGSCIIFHRNYFEKGGTLNHISFLFGEEVFVAETALKTGLKVVYYPVLQVLDFEHASIGVFYSDKVCRLNRQSIIDIITHYYTDKQS
;
A
#
# COMPACT_ATOMS: atom_id res chain seq x y z
N MET A 1 -4.60 18.97 5.15
CA MET A 1 -5.71 18.01 5.38
C MET A 1 -5.32 16.65 4.80
N VAL A 2 -5.60 15.57 5.52
CA VAL A 2 -5.24 14.19 5.16
C VAL A 2 -6.51 13.35 5.09
N LEU A 3 -6.65 12.57 4.02
CA LEU A 3 -7.63 11.48 3.94
C LEU A 3 -6.90 10.16 4.10
N ILE A 4 -7.35 9.30 5.01
CA ILE A 4 -6.87 7.94 5.16
C ILE A 4 -7.94 6.99 4.66
N ILE A 5 -7.59 6.09 3.75
CA ILE A 5 -8.45 5.04 3.22
C ILE A 5 -7.87 3.69 3.63
N GLY A 6 -8.45 3.11 4.68
CA GLY A 6 -8.08 1.79 5.19
C GLY A 6 -8.92 0.69 4.54
N ILE A 7 -8.26 -0.31 3.94
CA ILE A 7 -8.94 -1.44 3.31
C ILE A 7 -8.99 -2.62 4.26
N ILE A 8 -10.19 -3.13 4.52
CA ILE A 8 -10.44 -4.27 5.40
C ILE A 8 -10.76 -5.50 4.55
N TYR A 9 -10.13 -6.64 4.87
CA TYR A 9 -10.49 -7.93 4.32
C TYR A 9 -10.36 -9.01 5.40
N ASN A 10 -11.47 -9.31 6.06
CA ASN A 10 -11.58 -10.26 7.17
C ASN A 10 -10.68 -9.96 8.40
N THR A 11 -10.24 -8.71 8.58
CA THR A 11 -9.22 -8.30 9.57
C THR A 11 -9.75 -7.32 10.64
N TYR A 12 -10.94 -7.58 11.21
CA TYR A 12 -11.63 -6.65 12.11
C TYR A 12 -10.85 -6.27 13.39
N ASP A 13 -10.14 -7.21 14.02
CA ASP A 13 -9.34 -6.91 15.21
C ASP A 13 -8.11 -6.06 14.88
N ALA A 14 -7.51 -6.26 13.70
CA ALA A 14 -6.44 -5.39 13.21
C ALA A 14 -6.97 -3.98 12.95
N THR A 15 -8.15 -3.86 12.32
CA THR A 15 -8.81 -2.57 12.13
C THR A 15 -9.03 -1.82 13.44
N VAL A 16 -9.45 -2.49 14.52
CA VAL A 16 -9.61 -1.84 15.83
C VAL A 16 -8.27 -1.29 16.34
N ARG A 17 -7.17 -2.04 16.20
CA ARG A 17 -5.83 -1.54 16.58
C ARG A 17 -5.39 -0.36 15.72
N PHE A 18 -5.64 -0.42 14.42
CA PHE A 18 -5.38 0.68 13.49
C PHE A 18 -6.14 1.95 13.90
N ILE A 19 -7.44 1.85 14.16
CA ILE A 19 -8.26 2.98 14.63
C ILE A 19 -7.71 3.54 15.95
N LYS A 20 -7.37 2.68 16.93
CA LYS A 20 -6.79 3.14 18.21
C LYS A 20 -5.51 3.96 18.02
N SER A 21 -4.67 3.57 17.07
CA SER A 21 -3.45 4.32 16.78
C SER A 21 -3.74 5.72 16.22
N LEU A 22 -4.81 5.86 15.44
CA LEU A 22 -5.30 7.14 14.94
C LEU A 22 -6.02 7.96 16.02
N GLU A 23 -6.77 7.33 16.92
CA GLU A 23 -7.35 8.01 18.09
C GLU A 23 -6.27 8.57 19.01
N GLN A 24 -5.12 7.91 19.09
CA GLN A 24 -4.01 8.32 19.94
C GLN A 24 -3.13 9.41 19.31
N TYR A 25 -2.85 9.33 18.01
CA TYR A 25 -1.85 10.18 17.35
C TYR A 25 -2.39 11.04 16.21
N GLY A 26 -3.64 10.81 15.79
CA GLY A 26 -4.30 11.61 14.78
C GLY A 26 -4.75 12.98 15.30
N ASP A 27 -5.17 13.84 14.38
CA ASP A 27 -5.66 15.18 14.66
C ASP A 27 -6.93 15.51 13.86
N SER A 28 -7.49 16.70 14.07
CA SER A 28 -8.76 17.13 13.47
C SER A 28 -8.72 17.34 11.95
N ASN A 29 -7.54 17.37 11.33
CA ASN A 29 -7.33 17.49 9.88
C ASN A 29 -7.34 16.13 9.16
N ILE A 30 -7.62 15.05 9.88
CA ILE A 30 -7.68 13.69 9.34
C ILE A 30 -9.14 13.29 9.16
N ASP A 31 -9.48 12.91 7.93
CA ASP A 31 -10.68 12.15 7.62
C ASP A 31 -10.30 10.69 7.42
N LEU A 32 -11.03 9.76 8.04
CA LEU A 32 -10.82 8.33 7.92
C LEU A 32 -11.98 7.70 7.15
N ILE A 33 -11.66 6.91 6.12
CA ILE A 33 -12.60 6.04 5.43
C ILE A 33 -12.13 4.60 5.59
N LEU A 34 -13.01 3.76 6.12
CA LEU A 34 -12.81 2.33 6.21
C LEU A 34 -13.66 1.64 5.16
N VAL A 35 -13.00 1.01 4.19
CA VAL A 35 -13.68 0.25 3.12
C VAL A 35 -13.59 -1.23 3.45
N ASP A 36 -14.72 -1.80 3.86
CA ASP A 36 -14.84 -3.22 4.15
C ASP A 36 -15.13 -4.02 2.88
N ASN A 37 -14.09 -4.71 2.42
CA ASN A 37 -14.06 -5.54 1.22
C ASN A 37 -14.28 -7.02 1.54
N SER A 38 -14.57 -7.34 2.80
CA SER A 38 -14.86 -8.69 3.27
C SER A 38 -16.18 -9.18 2.68
N GLU A 39 -16.28 -10.47 2.41
CA GLU A 39 -17.55 -11.10 2.03
C GLU A 39 -18.36 -11.48 3.28
N GLN A 40 -17.67 -11.85 4.37
CA GLN A 40 -18.30 -12.19 5.65
C GLN A 40 -18.83 -10.96 6.38
N LYS A 41 -19.94 -11.08 7.11
CA LYS A 41 -20.50 -9.97 7.90
C LYS A 41 -19.52 -9.51 8.98
N SER A 42 -19.45 -8.21 9.22
CA SER A 42 -18.64 -7.67 10.30
C SER A 42 -19.24 -8.03 11.69
N PRO A 43 -18.42 -8.38 12.69
CA PRO A 43 -18.89 -8.70 14.03
C PRO A 43 -19.61 -7.51 14.68
N GLU A 44 -20.64 -7.78 15.49
CA GLU A 44 -21.38 -6.71 16.20
C GLU A 44 -20.49 -5.86 17.12
N LYS A 45 -19.51 -6.49 17.77
CA LYS A 45 -18.50 -5.80 18.59
C LYS A 45 -17.73 -4.75 17.78
N PHE A 46 -17.39 -5.07 16.52
CA PHE A 46 -16.69 -4.16 15.63
C PHE A 46 -17.56 -2.99 15.19
N LYS A 47 -18.83 -3.24 14.84
CA LYS A 47 -19.79 -2.18 14.49
C LYS A 47 -20.00 -1.21 15.66
N LYS A 48 -20.16 -1.74 16.87
CA LYS A 48 -20.29 -0.93 18.09
C LYS A 48 -19.04 -0.08 18.34
N TYR A 49 -17.86 -0.63 18.09
CA TYR A 49 -16.61 0.12 18.22
C TYR A 49 -16.55 1.29 17.24
N ILE A 50 -16.79 1.03 15.95
CA ILE A 50 -16.80 2.08 14.91
C ILE A 50 -17.82 3.18 15.24
N GLY A 51 -19.03 2.80 15.63
CA GLY A 51 -20.10 3.76 15.94
C GLY A 51 -19.79 4.70 17.11
N ASN A 52 -18.84 4.33 17.97
CA ASN A 52 -18.42 5.10 19.13
C ASN A 52 -17.04 5.77 18.95
N SER A 53 -16.39 5.62 17.80
CA SER A 53 -15.07 6.22 17.58
C SER A 53 -15.18 7.75 17.53
N PRO A 54 -14.28 8.50 18.21
CA PRO A 54 -14.28 9.96 18.16
C PRO A 54 -13.71 10.52 16.85
N LEU A 55 -13.19 9.66 15.96
CA LEU A 55 -12.62 10.06 14.67
C LEU A 55 -13.72 10.50 13.69
N LYS A 56 -13.33 11.37 12.74
CA LYS A 56 -14.12 11.66 11.54
C LYS A 56 -14.11 10.46 10.60
N LEU A 57 -14.90 9.45 10.93
CA LEU A 57 -14.86 8.12 10.33
C LEU A 57 -16.10 7.86 9.46
N MET A 58 -15.88 7.48 8.20
CA MET A 58 -16.89 6.91 7.32
C MET A 58 -16.61 5.42 7.09
N TYR A 59 -17.60 4.58 7.35
CA TYR A 59 -17.50 3.13 7.12
C TYR A 59 -18.32 2.73 5.91
N ILE A 60 -17.67 2.09 4.93
CA ILE A 60 -18.28 1.66 3.68
C ILE A 60 -18.16 0.15 3.57
N ARG A 61 -19.30 -0.55 3.55
CA ARG A 61 -19.32 -1.97 3.25
C ARG A 61 -19.48 -2.19 1.75
N CYS A 62 -18.67 -3.06 1.16
CA CYS A 62 -18.83 -3.47 -0.24
C CYS A 62 -19.79 -4.66 -0.35
N GLU A 63 -20.57 -4.68 -1.44
CA GLU A 63 -21.45 -5.80 -1.78
C GLU A 63 -20.64 -7.03 -2.19
N ASN A 64 -19.55 -6.80 -2.93
CA ASN A 64 -18.64 -7.82 -3.41
C ASN A 64 -17.19 -7.36 -3.13
N ASN A 65 -16.25 -8.30 -3.08
CA ASN A 65 -14.83 -7.98 -3.01
C ASN A 65 -14.39 -7.25 -4.29
N LEU A 66 -13.93 -6.01 -4.17
CA LEU A 66 -13.47 -5.15 -5.26
C LEU A 66 -11.95 -5.21 -5.50
N GLY A 67 -11.23 -6.05 -4.76
CA GLY A 67 -9.77 -6.01 -4.69
C GLY A 67 -9.24 -4.80 -3.93
N TYR A 68 -7.92 -4.73 -3.74
CA TYR A 68 -7.31 -3.72 -2.86
C TYR A 68 -7.51 -2.29 -3.38
N PHE A 69 -7.06 -2.00 -4.60
CA PHE A 69 -7.20 -0.68 -5.22
C PHE A 69 -8.63 -0.37 -5.66
N GLY A 70 -9.45 -1.38 -5.98
CA GLY A 70 -10.87 -1.17 -6.24
C GLY A 70 -11.62 -0.68 -4.99
N GLY A 71 -11.29 -1.24 -3.82
CA GLY A 71 -11.75 -0.72 -2.53
C GLY A 71 -11.25 0.70 -2.25
N ALA A 72 -9.96 0.96 -2.48
CA ALA A 72 -9.38 2.29 -2.29
C ALA A 72 -10.02 3.36 -3.19
N ARG A 73 -10.27 3.02 -4.46
CA ARG A 73 -11.02 3.87 -5.40
C ARG A 73 -12.41 4.16 -4.88
N LYS A 74 -13.16 3.15 -4.43
CA LYS A 74 -14.51 3.36 -3.86
C LYS A 74 -14.47 4.34 -2.69
N GLY A 75 -13.52 4.19 -1.78
CA GLY A 75 -13.34 5.13 -0.66
C GLY A 75 -13.07 6.57 -1.12
N LEU A 76 -12.18 6.74 -2.10
CA LEU A 76 -11.87 8.06 -2.65
C LEU A 76 -13.08 8.67 -3.39
N ASP A 77 -13.83 7.88 -4.17
CA ASP A 77 -15.00 8.35 -4.90
C ASP A 77 -16.11 8.80 -3.93
N GLU A 78 -16.39 8.03 -2.87
CA GLU A 78 -17.35 8.42 -1.83
C GLU A 78 -16.94 9.71 -1.12
N TYR A 79 -15.65 9.86 -0.78
CA TYR A 79 -15.13 11.10 -0.21
C TYR A 79 -15.38 12.31 -1.13
N ARG A 80 -15.11 12.15 -2.43
CA ARG A 80 -15.20 13.22 -3.42
C ARG A 80 -16.62 13.68 -3.74
N LYS A 81 -17.65 12.93 -3.34
CA LYS A 81 -19.05 13.38 -3.45
C LYS A 81 -19.35 14.57 -2.54
N ALA A 82 -18.65 14.69 -1.41
CA ALA A 82 -18.91 15.70 -0.39
C ALA A 82 -17.75 16.70 -0.20
N LYS A 83 -16.52 16.32 -0.56
CA LYS A 83 -15.32 17.10 -0.25
C LYS A 83 -14.38 17.21 -1.46
N ALA A 84 -13.68 18.33 -1.55
CA ALA A 84 -12.60 18.51 -2.51
C ALA A 84 -11.41 17.59 -2.18
N LEU A 85 -10.60 17.23 -3.18
CA LEU A 85 -9.43 16.39 -3.02
C LEU A 85 -8.49 16.99 -1.94
N PRO A 86 -8.13 16.23 -0.89
CA PRO A 86 -7.26 16.72 0.17
C PRO A 86 -5.82 16.75 -0.32
N GLU A 87 -4.96 17.45 0.41
CA GLU A 87 -3.53 17.55 0.08
C GLU A 87 -2.82 16.19 0.10
N TRP A 88 -3.17 15.36 1.08
CA TRP A 88 -2.60 14.04 1.27
C TRP A 88 -3.69 12.98 1.30
N ILE A 89 -3.48 11.88 0.59
CA ILE A 89 -4.33 10.70 0.59
C ILE A 89 -3.45 9.51 0.98
N ILE A 90 -3.73 8.85 2.10
CA ILE A 90 -3.04 7.63 2.54
C ILE A 90 -3.93 6.45 2.20
N VAL A 91 -3.43 5.53 1.37
CA VAL A 91 -4.08 4.23 1.11
C VAL A 91 -3.27 3.17 1.83
N CYS A 92 -3.90 2.41 2.74
CA CYS A 92 -3.20 1.41 3.52
C CYS A 92 -4.05 0.18 3.84
N ASN A 93 -3.37 -0.93 4.13
CA ASN A 93 -3.99 -2.04 4.85
C ASN A 93 -4.26 -1.60 6.29
N VAL A 94 -5.24 -2.24 6.92
CA VAL A 94 -5.56 -2.03 8.35
C VAL A 94 -4.67 -2.83 9.30
N ASP A 95 -3.63 -3.47 8.77
CA ASP A 95 -2.60 -4.21 9.53
C ASP A 95 -1.48 -3.32 10.05
N ILE A 96 -1.38 -2.09 9.51
CA ILE A 96 -0.45 -1.10 10.02
C ILE A 96 -1.00 -0.42 11.27
N VAL A 97 -0.12 0.19 12.06
CA VAL A 97 -0.47 1.17 13.07
C VAL A 97 0.45 2.37 12.95
N PHE A 98 -0.07 3.55 13.29
CA PHE A 98 0.76 4.73 13.48
C PHE A 98 1.40 4.63 14.86
N ASN A 99 2.73 4.63 14.91
CA ASN A 99 3.49 4.41 16.15
C ASN A 99 4.38 5.62 16.52
N ASP A 100 4.23 6.72 15.80
CA ASP A 100 4.99 7.96 15.98
C ASP A 100 4.00 9.13 16.24
N PRO A 101 4.03 9.75 17.44
CA PRO A 101 3.16 10.88 17.77
C PRO A 101 3.33 12.09 16.85
N SER A 102 4.47 12.20 16.17
CA SER A 102 4.77 13.30 15.26
C SER A 102 4.53 12.94 13.79
N PHE A 103 3.98 11.77 13.48
CA PHE A 103 3.82 11.29 12.10
C PHE A 103 3.10 12.32 11.20
N PHE A 104 1.94 12.81 11.65
CA PHE A 104 1.13 13.74 10.86
C PHE A 104 1.77 15.12 10.79
N ASN A 105 2.36 15.61 11.88
CA ASN A 105 3.12 16.87 11.88
C ASN A 105 4.28 16.82 10.87
N LYS A 106 5.05 15.72 10.85
CA LYS A 106 6.12 15.49 9.87
C LYS A 106 5.61 15.43 8.43
N LEU A 107 4.40 14.90 8.22
CA LEU A 107 3.76 14.87 6.90
C LEU A 107 3.31 16.26 6.45
N TYR A 108 2.74 17.05 7.35
CA TYR A 108 2.35 18.44 7.09
C TYR A 108 3.57 19.32 6.79
N ASP A 109 4.65 19.12 7.53
CA ASP A 109 5.91 19.86 7.38
C ASP A 109 6.75 19.38 6.19
N PHE A 110 6.33 18.32 5.49
CA PHE A 110 7.07 17.78 4.36
C PHE A 110 7.17 18.82 3.24
N LYS A 111 8.35 19.41 3.11
CA LYS A 111 8.63 20.40 2.07
C LYS A 111 8.59 19.71 0.71
N ARG A 112 7.68 20.19 -0.14
CA ARG A 112 7.46 19.67 -1.48
C ARG A 112 8.75 19.71 -2.28
N LYS A 113 9.16 18.55 -2.81
CA LYS A 113 10.10 18.50 -3.93
C LYS A 113 9.32 18.79 -5.22
N GLU A 114 9.96 19.43 -6.19
CA GLU A 114 9.37 19.56 -7.53
C GLU A 114 8.93 18.19 -8.05
N ASN A 115 7.70 18.12 -8.57
CA ASN A 115 7.10 16.90 -9.10
C ASN A 115 6.86 15.77 -8.09
N LEU A 116 6.75 16.04 -6.79
CA LEU A 116 6.29 15.02 -5.84
C LEU A 116 4.88 14.52 -6.19
N GLY A 117 4.76 13.20 -6.38
CA GLY A 117 3.46 12.53 -6.52
C GLY A 117 3.16 11.62 -5.33
N ILE A 118 4.14 10.83 -4.88
CA ILE A 118 3.94 9.79 -3.87
C ILE A 118 5.08 9.82 -2.85
N ILE A 119 4.74 9.60 -1.58
CA ILE A 119 5.67 9.27 -0.50
C ILE A 119 5.49 7.80 -0.11
N ALA A 120 6.60 7.08 -0.03
CA ALA A 120 6.69 5.75 0.56
C ALA A 120 7.22 5.89 2.00
N PRO A 121 6.39 5.68 3.03
CA PRO A 121 6.87 5.71 4.41
C PRO A 121 7.77 4.50 4.71
N SER A 122 8.54 4.57 5.78
CA SER A 122 9.12 3.39 6.41
C SER A 122 8.01 2.50 6.97
N ILE A 123 8.01 1.22 6.61
CA ILE A 123 7.03 0.22 7.06
C ILE A 123 7.79 -0.85 7.81
N ILE A 124 7.87 -0.71 9.13
CA ILE A 124 8.63 -1.62 9.98
C ILE A 124 7.76 -2.84 10.29
N SER A 125 8.23 -4.02 9.95
CA SER A 125 7.62 -5.27 10.41
C SER A 125 7.73 -5.39 11.93
N ASN A 126 6.62 -5.56 12.63
CA ASN A 126 6.61 -5.83 14.07
C ASN A 126 7.28 -7.17 14.42
N ARG A 127 7.18 -8.16 13.53
CA ARG A 127 7.76 -9.50 13.76
C ARG A 127 9.26 -9.55 13.52
N TRP A 128 9.73 -8.83 12.49
CA TRP A 128 11.09 -8.98 11.97
C TRP A 128 11.96 -7.75 12.18
N ASN A 129 11.40 -6.64 12.67
CA ASN A 129 12.05 -5.35 12.84
C ASN A 129 12.84 -4.92 11.60
N THR A 130 12.23 -5.11 10.43
CA THR A 130 12.82 -4.84 9.12
C THR A 130 11.90 -3.89 8.38
N ASP A 131 12.48 -2.89 7.71
CA ASP A 131 11.72 -1.99 6.86
C ASP A 131 11.38 -2.67 5.52
N TYR A 132 10.10 -2.67 5.17
CA TYR A 132 9.62 -3.14 3.87
C TYR A 132 9.80 -2.13 2.75
N ASN A 133 10.06 -0.87 3.07
CA ASN A 133 10.50 0.11 2.10
C ASN A 133 12.01 0.43 2.21
N PRO A 134 12.65 0.75 1.09
CA PRO A 134 12.14 0.66 -0.27
C PRO A 134 12.17 -0.79 -0.78
N LYS A 135 11.03 -1.28 -1.26
CA LYS A 135 10.92 -2.63 -1.86
C LYS A 135 11.43 -2.67 -3.28
N ILE A 136 11.09 -1.66 -4.09
CA ILE A 136 11.43 -1.61 -5.51
C ILE A 136 12.14 -0.28 -5.81
N PRO A 137 13.47 -0.21 -5.60
CA PRO A 137 14.21 1.03 -5.81
C PRO A 137 14.35 1.40 -7.29
N VAL A 138 14.35 0.43 -8.20
CA VAL A 138 14.58 0.62 -9.65
C VAL A 138 13.49 -0.06 -10.47
N ARG A 139 13.09 0.59 -11.57
CA ARG A 139 12.11 0.06 -12.54
C ARG A 139 12.52 -1.31 -13.03
N TYR A 140 11.57 -2.23 -13.10
CA TYR A 140 11.84 -3.57 -13.61
C TYR A 140 12.12 -3.53 -15.11
N SER A 141 13.08 -4.34 -15.57
CA SER A 141 13.26 -4.53 -17.01
C SER A 141 12.16 -5.44 -17.57
N LYS A 142 11.81 -5.25 -18.84
CA LYS A 142 10.86 -6.12 -19.56
C LYS A 142 11.26 -7.60 -19.46
N LYS A 143 12.55 -7.90 -19.57
CA LYS A 143 13.10 -9.26 -19.41
C LYS A 143 12.80 -9.85 -18.02
N LYS A 144 12.96 -9.05 -16.95
CA LYS A 144 12.65 -9.47 -15.58
C LYS A 144 11.16 -9.76 -15.39
N LEU A 145 10.28 -8.94 -15.97
CA LEU A 145 8.84 -9.19 -15.93
C LEU A 145 8.44 -10.45 -16.72
N ILE A 146 9.04 -10.68 -17.89
CA ILE A 146 8.84 -11.92 -18.67
C ILE A 146 9.30 -13.15 -17.87
N PHE A 147 10.42 -13.05 -17.15
CA PHE A 147 10.89 -14.10 -16.26
C PHE A 147 9.89 -14.38 -15.12
N TYR A 148 9.37 -13.36 -14.45
CA TYR A 148 8.32 -13.53 -13.43
C TYR A 148 7.03 -14.13 -14.01
N LYS A 149 6.63 -13.70 -15.21
CA LYS A 149 5.51 -14.33 -15.94
C LYS A 149 5.73 -15.83 -16.14
N ALA A 150 6.95 -16.25 -16.47
CA ALA A 150 7.30 -17.66 -16.64
C ALA A 150 7.23 -18.44 -15.31
N ILE A 151 7.83 -17.92 -14.24
CA ILE A 151 7.76 -18.54 -12.88
C ILE A 151 6.30 -18.70 -12.45
N TYR A 152 5.48 -17.67 -12.62
CA TYR A 152 4.07 -17.67 -12.19
C TYR A 152 3.15 -18.41 -13.16
N SER A 153 3.67 -19.02 -14.22
CA SER A 153 2.87 -19.86 -15.12
C SER A 153 2.50 -21.21 -14.51
N VAL A 154 3.23 -21.67 -13.49
CA VAL A 154 2.95 -22.91 -12.78
C VAL A 154 2.95 -22.63 -11.27
N CYS A 155 1.83 -22.88 -10.59
CA CYS A 155 1.67 -22.52 -9.18
C CYS A 155 2.69 -23.23 -8.27
N PHE A 156 3.05 -24.47 -8.59
CA PHE A 156 4.13 -25.18 -7.90
C PHE A 156 5.47 -24.43 -7.98
N ILE A 157 5.88 -24.00 -9.19
CA ILE A 157 7.13 -23.25 -9.39
C ILE A 157 7.08 -21.91 -8.65
N GLN A 158 5.93 -21.24 -8.67
CA GLN A 158 5.72 -20.00 -7.92
C GLN A 158 5.88 -20.21 -6.41
N ASN A 159 5.23 -21.21 -5.83
CA ASN A 159 5.33 -21.51 -4.41
C ASN A 159 6.76 -21.94 -4.03
N LEU A 160 7.44 -22.72 -4.88
CA LEU A 160 8.86 -23.06 -4.70
C LEU A 160 9.75 -21.81 -4.71
N TYR A 161 9.54 -20.90 -5.66
CA TYR A 161 10.26 -19.63 -5.72
C TYR A 161 10.03 -18.77 -4.48
N ILE A 162 8.78 -18.68 -4.00
CA ILE A 162 8.43 -17.99 -2.75
C ILE A 162 9.19 -18.62 -1.57
N ALA A 163 9.18 -19.94 -1.43
CA ALA A 163 9.89 -20.66 -0.36
C ALA A 163 11.41 -20.41 -0.39
N LEU A 164 12.02 -20.50 -1.59
CA LEU A 164 13.45 -20.20 -1.77
C LEU A 164 13.77 -18.74 -1.41
N SER A 165 12.87 -17.80 -1.74
CA SER A 165 13.04 -16.39 -1.37
C SER A 165 12.99 -16.18 0.15
N TYR A 166 12.14 -16.91 0.87
CA TYR A 166 12.09 -16.89 2.34
C TYR A 166 13.37 -17.48 2.95
N LEU A 167 13.86 -18.62 2.44
CA LEU A 167 15.12 -19.23 2.88
C LEU A 167 16.31 -18.30 2.66
N LYS A 168 16.36 -17.61 1.52
CA LYS A 168 17.40 -16.61 1.23
C LYS A 168 17.36 -15.44 2.23
N LYS A 169 16.17 -14.95 2.59
CA LYS A 169 16.02 -13.89 3.59
C LYS A 169 16.51 -14.35 4.97
N MET A 170 16.23 -15.59 5.36
CA MET A 170 16.70 -16.16 6.63
C MET A 170 18.23 -16.30 6.69
N THR A 171 18.88 -16.66 5.58
CA THR A 171 20.35 -16.83 5.53
C THR A 171 21.10 -15.50 5.46
N HIS A 172 20.59 -14.50 4.74
CA HIS A 172 21.18 -13.15 4.73
C HIS A 172 21.01 -12.40 6.06
N ARG A 173 20.09 -12.85 6.92
CA ARG A 173 19.81 -12.30 8.26
C ARG A 173 21.01 -12.33 9.21
N PHE A 174 21.93 -13.27 9.00
CA PHE A 174 23.16 -13.38 9.78
C PHE A 174 24.27 -12.41 9.36
N LYS A 175 24.11 -11.66 8.26
CA LYS A 175 25.21 -10.85 7.69
C LYS A 175 25.04 -9.32 7.74
N ASN A 176 23.87 -8.78 8.12
CA ASN A 176 23.63 -7.34 8.05
C ASN A 176 23.00 -6.77 9.33
N THR A 177 23.85 -6.33 10.26
CA THR A 177 23.51 -5.35 11.31
C THR A 177 24.27 -4.06 11.02
N LYS A 178 23.77 -3.26 10.09
CA LYS A 178 24.13 -1.84 10.00
C LYS A 178 22.84 -1.05 9.91
N THR A 179 22.42 -0.53 11.06
CA THR A 179 21.41 0.51 11.18
C THR A 179 21.96 1.76 10.48
N ALA A 180 21.55 1.97 9.23
CA ALA A 180 21.79 3.24 8.56
C ALA A 180 21.01 4.32 9.32
N ILE A 181 21.66 5.44 9.62
CA ILE A 181 21.00 6.64 10.12
C ILE A 181 19.91 7.02 9.09
N PRO A 182 18.66 7.29 9.52
CA PRO A 182 17.60 7.69 8.60
C PRO A 182 18.05 8.91 7.80
N ASP A 183 18.10 8.77 6.48
CA ASP A 183 18.31 9.92 5.61
C ASP A 183 17.05 10.79 5.67
N ASN A 184 17.15 11.89 6.43
CA ASN A 184 16.07 12.86 6.64
C ASN A 184 15.74 13.68 5.38
N THR A 185 16.42 13.46 4.25
CA THR A 185 16.15 14.19 3.00
C THR A 185 15.22 13.43 2.05
N GLY A 186 15.01 12.14 2.30
CA GLY A 186 14.23 11.23 1.45
C GLY A 186 14.89 10.96 0.11
N ARG A 187 14.82 9.70 -0.35
CA ARG A 187 15.43 9.26 -1.62
C ARG A 187 14.36 8.90 -2.64
N GLU A 188 14.63 9.19 -3.91
CA GLU A 188 13.77 8.74 -5.01
C GLU A 188 13.89 7.23 -5.17
N ILE A 189 12.74 6.59 -5.39
CA ILE A 189 12.62 5.16 -5.64
C ILE A 189 11.64 4.95 -6.79
N TYR A 190 11.61 3.73 -7.33
CA TYR A 190 10.65 3.42 -8.39
C TYR A 190 9.23 3.20 -7.87
N ALA A 191 9.02 2.30 -6.90
CA ALA A 191 7.68 1.98 -6.41
C ALA A 191 7.57 1.89 -4.88
N PRO A 192 6.49 2.43 -4.27
CA PRO A 192 6.22 2.28 -2.85
C PRO A 192 5.76 0.85 -2.53
N HIS A 193 5.86 0.41 -1.28
CA HIS A 193 5.23 -0.84 -0.83
C HIS A 193 3.70 -0.69 -0.71
N GLY A 194 2.93 -1.71 -1.13
CA GLY A 194 1.47 -1.68 -1.15
C GLY A 194 0.78 -1.51 0.20
N SER A 195 1.37 -1.99 1.31
CA SER A 195 0.77 -1.91 2.65
C SER A 195 0.42 -0.49 3.12
N CYS A 196 1.17 0.53 2.67
CA CYS A 196 0.90 1.93 2.98
C CYS A 196 1.54 2.83 1.91
N ILE A 197 0.71 3.56 1.18
CA ILE A 197 1.11 4.50 0.13
C ILE A 197 0.50 5.87 0.44
N ILE A 198 1.33 6.92 0.45
CA ILE A 198 0.91 8.29 0.71
C ILE A 198 0.96 9.06 -0.61
N PHE A 199 -0.20 9.41 -1.16
CA PHE A 199 -0.32 10.22 -2.37
C PHE A 199 -0.43 11.69 -2.00
N HIS A 200 0.32 12.53 -2.70
CA HIS A 200 0.06 13.96 -2.74
C HIS A 200 -1.05 14.25 -3.75
N ARG A 201 -1.86 15.30 -3.55
CA ARG A 201 -2.95 15.70 -4.48
C ARG A 201 -2.50 15.81 -5.93
N ASN A 202 -1.26 16.26 -6.16
CA ASN A 202 -0.66 16.37 -7.49
C ASN A 202 -0.72 15.06 -8.29
N TYR A 203 -0.66 13.89 -7.61
CA TYR A 203 -0.81 12.59 -8.26
C TYR A 203 -2.11 12.52 -9.06
N PHE A 204 -3.23 12.85 -8.43
CA PHE A 204 -4.54 12.81 -9.06
C PHE A 204 -4.75 13.97 -10.03
N GLU A 205 -4.25 15.16 -9.71
CA GLU A 205 -4.40 16.35 -10.56
C GLU A 205 -3.64 16.24 -11.89
N LYS A 206 -2.50 15.53 -11.91
CA LYS A 206 -1.77 15.22 -13.15
C LYS A 206 -2.30 13.97 -13.88
N GLY A 207 -3.46 13.45 -13.49
CA GLY A 207 -4.11 12.32 -14.18
C GLY A 207 -3.81 10.93 -13.59
N GLY A 208 -3.17 10.86 -12.42
CA GLY A 208 -3.05 9.63 -11.66
C GLY A 208 -4.40 9.12 -11.18
N THR A 209 -4.51 7.80 -11.00
CA THR A 209 -5.77 7.15 -10.63
C THR A 209 -5.53 5.94 -9.73
N LEU A 210 -6.58 5.49 -9.05
CA LEU A 210 -6.65 4.21 -8.33
C LEU A 210 -7.41 3.15 -9.15
N ASN A 211 -7.77 3.44 -10.40
CA ASN A 211 -8.41 2.49 -11.30
C ASN A 211 -7.38 1.44 -11.78
N HIS A 212 -7.09 0.49 -10.91
CA HIS A 212 -6.08 -0.53 -11.13
C HIS A 212 -6.48 -1.49 -12.26
N ILE A 213 -5.51 -1.86 -13.09
CA ILE A 213 -5.73 -2.69 -14.29
C ILE A 213 -6.06 -4.16 -13.98
N SER A 214 -5.71 -4.64 -12.79
CA SER A 214 -5.97 -6.00 -12.34
C SER A 214 -6.84 -6.02 -11.10
N PHE A 215 -7.52 -7.15 -10.85
CA PHE A 215 -8.30 -7.32 -9.63
C PHE A 215 -7.45 -7.32 -8.34
N LEU A 216 -6.29 -7.99 -8.36
CA LEU A 216 -5.39 -8.09 -7.21
C LEU A 216 -3.93 -8.14 -7.69
N PHE A 217 -3.01 -7.65 -6.84
CA PHE A 217 -1.56 -7.55 -7.06
C PHE A 217 -1.16 -6.54 -8.13
N GLY A 218 0.11 -6.10 -8.07
CA GLY A 218 0.69 -5.23 -9.09
C GLY A 218 0.47 -3.74 -8.82
N GLU A 219 -0.20 -3.39 -7.72
CA GLU A 219 -0.53 -2.02 -7.37
C GLU A 219 0.71 -1.13 -7.21
N GLU A 220 1.82 -1.68 -6.70
CA GLU A 220 3.05 -0.91 -6.54
C GLU A 220 3.61 -0.48 -7.90
N VAL A 221 3.63 -1.42 -8.86
CA VAL A 221 4.10 -1.17 -10.22
C VAL A 221 3.13 -0.25 -10.96
N PHE A 222 1.83 -0.46 -10.81
CA PHE A 222 0.80 0.40 -11.41
C PHE A 222 0.94 1.86 -10.95
N VAL A 223 1.12 2.09 -9.65
CA VAL A 223 1.34 3.44 -9.09
C VAL A 223 2.64 4.04 -9.64
N ALA A 224 3.72 3.28 -9.65
CA ALA A 224 5.02 3.72 -10.14
C ALA A 224 4.99 4.10 -11.63
N GLU A 225 4.40 3.26 -12.47
CA GLU A 225 4.27 3.53 -13.91
C GLU A 225 3.35 4.72 -14.20
N THR A 226 2.29 4.89 -13.41
CA THR A 226 1.40 6.05 -13.52
C THR A 226 2.13 7.34 -13.11
N ALA A 227 2.94 7.30 -12.05
CA ALA A 227 3.79 8.41 -11.66
C ALA A 227 4.81 8.77 -12.76
N LEU A 228 5.48 7.76 -13.35
CA LEU A 228 6.42 7.98 -14.46
C LEU A 228 5.74 8.63 -15.67
N LYS A 229 4.58 8.12 -16.10
CA LYS A 229 3.82 8.67 -17.24
C LYS A 229 3.39 10.13 -17.03
N THR A 230 3.17 10.53 -15.79
CA THR A 230 2.72 11.88 -15.40
C THR A 230 3.89 12.81 -14.99
N GLY A 231 5.13 12.34 -15.13
CA GLY A 231 6.34 13.09 -14.75
C GLY A 231 6.44 13.34 -13.23
N LEU A 232 5.80 12.50 -12.42
CA LEU A 232 5.81 12.57 -10.97
C LEU A 232 6.82 11.60 -10.36
N LYS A 233 7.29 11.94 -9.17
CA LYS A 233 8.29 11.20 -8.42
C LYS A 233 7.67 10.44 -7.26
N VAL A 234 8.24 9.26 -6.98
CA VAL A 234 8.01 8.47 -5.78
C VAL A 234 9.22 8.65 -4.86
N VAL A 235 8.99 9.14 -3.65
CA VAL A 235 10.05 9.42 -2.68
C VAL A 235 9.88 8.51 -1.47
N TYR A 236 10.87 7.68 -1.17
CA TYR A 236 10.96 7.01 0.11
C TYR A 236 11.44 8.00 1.17
N TYR A 237 10.63 8.15 2.22
CA TYR A 237 10.89 9.10 3.30
C TYR A 237 10.82 8.37 4.66
N PRO A 238 11.97 7.91 5.19
CA PRO A 238 12.01 7.03 6.36
C PRO A 238 11.57 7.71 7.66
N VAL A 239 11.54 9.05 7.68
CA VAL A 239 11.09 9.85 8.83
C VAL A 239 9.61 9.63 9.14
N LEU A 240 8.81 9.29 8.13
CA LEU A 240 7.44 8.83 8.29
C LEU A 240 7.45 7.32 8.49
N GLN A 241 7.17 6.88 9.71
CA GLN A 241 7.21 5.47 10.07
C GLN A 241 5.83 4.96 10.47
N VAL A 242 5.49 3.77 9.97
CA VAL A 242 4.38 2.95 10.45
C VAL A 242 4.88 1.56 10.82
N LEU A 243 4.16 0.89 11.73
CA LEU A 243 4.47 -0.47 12.17
C LEU A 243 3.45 -1.44 11.58
N ASP A 244 3.90 -2.49 10.89
CA ASP A 244 3.05 -3.51 10.26
C ASP A 244 2.99 -4.77 11.15
N PHE A 245 1.78 -5.14 11.57
CA PHE A 245 1.53 -6.32 12.40
C PHE A 245 1.31 -7.63 11.62
N GLU A 246 1.41 -7.60 10.28
CA GLU A 246 1.34 -8.77 9.40
C GLU A 246 0.22 -9.75 9.77
N HIS A 247 -1.04 -9.45 9.43
CA HIS A 247 -2.05 -10.50 9.40
C HIS A 247 -1.93 -11.23 8.07
N ALA A 248 -1.80 -12.56 8.13
CA ALA A 248 -1.67 -13.42 6.97
C ALA A 248 -3.02 -13.56 6.25
N SER A 249 -3.56 -12.47 5.68
CA SER A 249 -4.72 -12.52 4.78
C SER A 249 -4.39 -13.31 3.52
N ILE A 250 -3.09 -13.43 3.20
CA ILE A 250 -2.56 -14.32 2.17
C ILE A 250 -1.66 -15.32 2.90
N GLY A 251 -2.08 -16.59 2.95
CA GLY A 251 -1.28 -17.66 3.55
C GLY A 251 0.11 -17.77 2.91
N VAL A 252 1.05 -18.42 3.61
CA VAL A 252 2.46 -18.58 3.16
C VAL A 252 2.55 -19.21 1.77
N PHE A 253 1.59 -20.08 1.43
CA PHE A 253 1.45 -20.70 0.12
C PHE A 253 0.21 -20.20 -0.59
N TYR A 254 0.36 -19.93 -1.88
CA TYR A 254 -0.73 -19.46 -2.70
C TYR A 254 -1.54 -20.65 -3.20
N SER A 255 -2.86 -20.51 -3.14
CA SER A 255 -3.78 -21.38 -3.87
C SER A 255 -3.66 -21.14 -5.38
N ASP A 256 -4.12 -22.08 -6.19
CA ASP A 256 -4.11 -21.93 -7.65
C ASP A 256 -4.82 -20.66 -8.11
N LYS A 257 -5.91 -20.27 -7.43
CA LYS A 257 -6.63 -19.01 -7.71
C LYS A 257 -5.70 -17.81 -7.50
N VAL A 258 -4.98 -17.76 -6.38
CA VAL A 258 -4.04 -16.66 -6.06
C VAL A 258 -2.85 -16.65 -7.01
N CYS A 259 -2.28 -17.81 -7.33
CA CYS A 259 -1.22 -17.96 -8.34
C CYS A 259 -1.67 -17.38 -9.70
N ARG A 260 -2.86 -17.75 -10.18
CA ARG A 260 -3.42 -17.23 -11.44
C ARG A 260 -3.60 -15.72 -11.42
N LEU A 261 -4.12 -15.15 -10.33
CA LEU A 261 -4.27 -13.70 -10.18
C LEU A 261 -2.92 -12.98 -10.21
N ASN A 262 -1.92 -13.51 -9.51
CA ASN A 262 -0.57 -12.92 -9.53
C ASN A 262 0.04 -12.96 -10.94
N ARG A 263 -0.08 -14.09 -11.65
CA ARG A 263 0.35 -14.19 -13.05
C ARG A 263 -0.37 -13.20 -13.94
N GLN A 264 -1.69 -13.08 -13.80
CA GLN A 264 -2.50 -12.16 -14.59
C GLN A 264 -2.04 -10.71 -14.37
N SER A 265 -1.78 -10.32 -13.12
CA SER A 265 -1.28 -8.96 -12.82
C SER A 265 0.01 -8.62 -13.57
N ILE A 266 0.95 -9.57 -13.68
CA ILE A 266 2.19 -9.38 -14.44
C ILE A 266 1.91 -9.24 -15.94
N ILE A 267 0.97 -9.99 -16.49
CA ILE A 267 0.57 -9.90 -17.89
C ILE A 267 -0.04 -8.53 -18.18
N ASP A 268 -0.95 -8.06 -17.32
CA ASP A 268 -1.61 -6.77 -17.45
C ASP A 268 -0.59 -5.63 -17.41
N ILE A 269 0.37 -5.68 -16.46
CA ILE A 269 1.48 -4.73 -16.36
C ILE A 269 2.31 -4.72 -17.65
N ILE A 270 2.74 -5.88 -18.15
CA ILE A 270 3.57 -5.97 -19.35
C ILE A 270 2.82 -5.37 -20.55
N THR A 271 1.55 -5.73 -20.70
CA THR A 271 0.72 -5.32 -21.84
C THR A 271 0.48 -3.82 -21.83
N HIS A 272 0.23 -3.23 -20.66
CA HIS A 272 -0.15 -1.83 -20.52
C HIS A 272 1.05 -0.86 -20.45
N TYR A 273 2.21 -1.30 -19.96
CA TYR A 273 3.35 -0.41 -19.68
C TYR A 273 4.66 -0.80 -20.40
N TYR A 274 4.77 -2.02 -20.93
CA TYR A 274 6.01 -2.55 -21.54
C TYR A 274 5.82 -3.00 -23.00
N THR A 275 4.75 -2.58 -23.65
CA THR A 275 4.59 -2.72 -25.11
C THR A 275 5.43 -1.66 -25.82
N ASP A 276 6.21 -2.08 -26.82
CA ASP A 276 7.28 -1.26 -27.41
C ASP A 276 6.70 -0.07 -28.18
N LYS A 277 6.55 1.07 -27.50
CA LYS A 277 6.50 2.43 -28.04
C LYS A 277 7.02 3.40 -26.97
N GLN A 278 8.33 3.41 -26.79
CA GLN A 278 9.11 4.55 -26.28
C GLN A 278 10.60 4.16 -26.39
N SER A 279 11.06 4.13 -27.64
CA SER A 279 12.45 4.34 -28.03
C SER A 279 12.57 5.76 -28.57
#